data_AF-A0A357VTU5-F1
#
_entry.id   AF-A0A357VTU5-F1
#
_cell.length_a   1.000
_cell.length_b   1.000
_cell.length_c   1.000
_cell.angle_alpha   90.00
_cell.angle_beta   90.00
_cell.angle_gamma   90.00
#
_symmetry.space_group_name_H-M   'P 1'
#
loop_
_entity.id
_entity.type
_entity.pdbx_description
1 polymer ?
#
loop_
_entity_poly.entity_id
_entity_poly.type
_entity_poly.pdbx_seq_one_letter_code
_entity_poly.pdbx_strand_id
1 'polypeptide(L)'
;LEQMNFNNDHIHIALIGDLLHGRTVHSKVEGLKIFKNVEVDLIAPEELQMPKHYISKMRQKGYNVRIFSSIEEYLKQDKKANIWYFTRLQLERMGEDILEKEHILRKSVTFTKEFLPLISENVKFYHPLPRHKTFPTIPTFLDPLPLNGWEKQAINGYWTRIILLSMFGGALTAPFDTSRKNVEINEEDFVISAPIKDGKKGLLSEGKRGIKPIENGTVIDHIAKGQNPEKIYETIMKIRKILKFYNIDSADGIFRSADGRLKGYISLPDVHLSKKEIKKLSAISPNTTVNIIEGGRVKEKYRISLPPIIYGFEELRCKNENCITNPQNNESVQVSFIRNEENELICEYCETAHTFEEIWSF
;
A
#
# COMPACT_ATOMS: atom_id res chain seq x y z
N LEU A 1 12.47 2.78 25.21
CA LEU A 1 12.29 1.74 26.25
C LEU A 1 13.40 1.76 27.27
N GLU A 2 14.67 1.49 26.92
CA GLU A 2 15.79 1.53 27.89
C GLU A 2 15.84 2.86 28.68
N GLN A 3 15.76 3.99 27.98
CA GLN A 3 15.70 5.34 28.59
C GLN A 3 14.45 5.61 29.44
N MET A 4 13.45 4.74 29.35
CA MET A 4 12.18 4.86 30.06
C MET A 4 12.01 3.72 31.07
N ASN A 5 13.10 3.03 31.46
CA ASN A 5 13.06 1.86 32.35
C ASN A 5 12.06 0.80 31.88
N PHE A 6 11.98 0.58 30.57
CA PHE A 6 11.04 -0.33 29.92
C PHE A 6 9.55 -0.02 30.16
N ASN A 7 9.22 1.18 30.65
CA ASN A 7 7.86 1.67 30.69
C ASN A 7 7.35 1.93 29.26
N ASN A 8 6.19 1.37 28.93
CA ASN A 8 5.50 1.51 27.65
C ASN A 8 4.12 2.22 27.75
N ASP A 9 3.86 2.95 28.83
CA ASP A 9 2.59 3.65 29.04
C ASP A 9 2.40 4.82 28.08
N HIS A 10 3.47 5.57 27.80
CA HIS A 10 3.42 6.76 26.96
C HIS A 10 4.72 6.97 26.19
N ILE A 11 4.63 7.48 24.96
CA ILE A 11 5.77 8.01 24.22
C ILE A 11 5.38 9.26 23.44
N HIS A 12 6.27 10.26 23.43
CA HIS A 12 6.14 11.45 22.62
C HIS A 12 7.41 11.65 21.79
N ILE A 13 7.27 11.64 20.46
CA ILE A 13 8.37 11.72 19.50
C ILE A 13 8.12 12.77 18.44
N ALA A 14 9.16 13.53 18.12
CA ALA A 14 9.22 14.44 16.98
C ALA A 14 9.97 13.78 15.82
N LEU A 15 9.36 13.72 14.63
CA LEU A 15 9.93 13.18 13.40
C LEU A 15 10.21 14.35 12.46
N ILE A 16 11.47 14.54 12.06
CA ILE A 16 11.94 15.77 11.39
C ILE A 16 12.70 15.43 10.12
N GLY A 17 12.39 16.10 8.99
CA GLY A 17 13.16 15.99 7.75
C GLY A 17 12.31 15.59 6.53
N ASP A 18 12.84 14.70 5.69
CA ASP A 18 12.08 14.07 4.60
C ASP A 18 11.20 12.94 5.17
N LEU A 19 9.92 13.24 5.36
CA LEU A 19 8.90 12.31 5.86
C LEU A 19 8.11 11.64 4.72
N LEU A 20 8.19 12.22 3.53
CA LEU A 20 7.57 11.71 2.31
C LEU A 20 8.23 10.40 1.85
N HIS A 21 9.55 10.38 1.75
CA HIS A 21 10.33 9.23 1.26
C HIS A 21 11.02 8.44 2.38
N GLY A 22 10.95 8.94 3.62
CA GLY A 22 11.67 8.39 4.76
C GLY A 22 11.14 7.04 5.25
N ARG A 23 11.47 5.94 4.55
CA ARG A 23 11.08 4.56 4.94
C ARG A 23 11.34 4.24 6.42
N THR A 24 12.45 4.75 6.96
CA THR A 24 12.80 4.52 8.38
C THR A 24 11.77 5.09 9.35
N VAL A 25 11.12 6.19 8.99
CA VAL A 25 10.09 6.85 9.81
C VAL A 25 8.78 6.09 9.71
N HIS A 26 8.42 5.61 8.51
CA HIS A 26 7.24 4.77 8.30
C HIS A 26 7.32 3.50 9.17
N SER A 27 8.45 2.79 9.12
CA SER A 27 8.69 1.64 10.01
C SER A 27 8.78 2.02 11.49
N LYS A 28 9.29 3.21 11.82
CA LYS A 28 9.39 3.68 13.21
C LYS A 28 8.02 3.83 13.83
N VAL A 29 7.11 4.51 13.13
CA VAL A 29 5.72 4.73 13.54
C VAL A 29 5.02 3.41 13.83
N GLU A 30 5.25 2.40 12.98
CA GLU A 30 4.71 1.06 13.22
C GLU A 30 5.28 0.38 14.46
N GLY A 31 6.57 0.59 14.74
CA GLY A 31 7.20 0.10 15.97
C GLY A 31 6.65 0.75 17.24
N LEU A 32 6.06 1.95 17.17
CA LEU A 32 5.51 2.65 18.34
C LEU A 32 4.27 1.97 18.92
N LYS A 33 3.68 0.99 18.22
CA LYS A 33 2.47 0.26 18.67
C LYS A 33 2.65 -0.51 19.98
N ILE A 34 3.89 -0.66 20.43
CA ILE A 34 4.21 -1.28 21.72
C ILE A 34 3.85 -0.39 22.91
N PHE A 35 3.60 0.91 22.67
CA PHE A 35 3.20 1.88 23.69
C PHE A 35 1.68 2.05 23.74
N LYS A 36 1.14 2.27 24.94
CA LYS A 36 -0.31 2.45 25.15
C LYS A 36 -0.80 3.81 24.63
N ASN A 37 -0.04 4.87 24.89
CA ASN A 37 -0.34 6.23 24.44
C ASN A 37 0.81 6.74 23.58
N VAL A 38 0.51 7.13 22.34
CA VAL A 38 1.53 7.56 21.37
C VAL A 38 1.21 8.97 20.89
N GLU A 39 2.17 9.88 21.04
CA GLU A 39 2.13 11.21 20.48
C GLU A 39 3.25 11.39 19.44
N VAL A 40 2.89 11.84 18.26
CA VAL A 40 3.79 12.01 17.12
C VAL A 40 3.68 13.43 16.59
N ASP A 41 4.80 14.15 16.61
CA ASP A 41 4.92 15.45 15.94
C ASP A 41 5.66 15.27 14.61
N LEU A 42 4.99 15.56 13.51
CA LEU A 42 5.54 15.48 12.16
C LEU A 42 6.00 16.87 11.73
N ILE A 43 7.31 17.06 11.56
CA ILE A 43 7.93 18.37 11.33
C ILE A 43 8.64 18.34 9.97
N ALA A 44 7.95 18.83 8.95
CA ALA A 44 8.44 18.87 7.58
C ALA A 44 7.64 19.91 6.77
N PRO A 45 8.27 20.59 5.79
CA PRO A 45 7.55 21.44 4.85
C PRO A 45 6.56 20.61 4.04
N GLU A 46 5.58 21.26 3.42
CA GLU A 46 4.49 20.60 2.68
C GLU A 46 5.00 19.59 1.65
N GLU A 47 6.05 19.96 0.90
CA GLU A 47 6.67 19.12 -0.14
C GLU A 47 7.32 17.83 0.41
N LEU A 48 7.67 17.80 1.70
CA LEU A 48 8.37 16.69 2.36
C LEU A 48 7.50 16.00 3.41
N GLN A 49 6.23 16.37 3.50
CA GLN A 49 5.35 15.93 4.56
C GLN A 49 4.99 14.46 4.44
N MET A 50 4.68 13.84 5.58
CA MET A 50 4.18 12.46 5.65
C MET A 50 2.92 12.30 4.76
N PRO A 51 2.84 11.26 3.91
CA PRO A 51 1.65 10.99 3.11
C PRO A 51 0.39 10.84 3.97
N LYS A 52 -0.75 11.31 3.45
CA LYS A 52 -2.03 11.29 4.16
C LYS A 52 -2.43 9.91 4.66
N HIS A 53 -2.20 8.85 3.89
CA HIS A 53 -2.55 7.49 4.29
C HIS A 53 -1.80 7.04 5.56
N TYR A 54 -0.52 7.40 5.75
CA TYR A 54 0.21 7.12 7.00
C TYR A 54 -0.37 7.89 8.18
N ILE A 55 -0.75 9.15 7.97
CA ILE A 55 -1.37 9.99 9.01
C ILE A 55 -2.72 9.39 9.42
N SER A 56 -3.55 9.01 8.46
CA SER A 56 -4.84 8.35 8.70
C SER A 56 -4.64 7.03 9.46
N LYS A 57 -3.68 6.19 9.05
CA LYS A 57 -3.34 4.92 9.71
C LYS A 57 -2.87 5.12 11.15
N MET A 58 -2.07 6.16 11.43
CA MET A 58 -1.67 6.53 12.79
C MET A 58 -2.87 6.93 13.65
N ARG A 59 -3.74 7.79 13.11
CA ARG A 59 -4.95 8.25 13.83
C ARG A 59 -5.92 7.11 14.09
N GLN A 60 -6.11 6.20 13.14
CA GLN A 60 -6.92 4.98 13.30
C GLN A 60 -6.38 4.08 14.42
N LYS A 61 -5.06 4.06 14.64
CA LYS A 61 -4.42 3.36 15.76
C LYS A 61 -4.50 4.10 17.10
N GLY A 62 -5.18 5.25 17.13
CA GLY A 62 -5.33 6.08 18.33
C GLY A 62 -4.13 6.96 18.64
N TYR A 63 -3.19 7.16 17.70
CA TYR A 63 -2.06 8.05 17.94
C TYR A 63 -2.52 9.51 17.87
N ASN A 64 -2.01 10.35 18.78
CA ASN A 64 -2.16 11.80 18.69
C ASN A 64 -1.11 12.35 17.73
N VAL A 65 -1.52 12.82 16.55
CA VAL A 65 -0.61 13.29 15.50
C VAL A 65 -0.76 14.80 15.31
N ARG A 66 0.32 15.55 15.55
CA ARG A 66 0.44 16.98 15.23
C ARG A 66 1.38 17.19 14.05
N ILE A 67 1.11 18.20 13.25
CA ILE A 67 1.81 18.46 11.99
C ILE A 67 2.31 19.91 12.03
N PHE A 68 3.58 20.10 11.66
CA PHE A 68 4.26 21.40 11.63
C PHE A 68 5.08 21.51 10.35
N SER A 69 5.15 22.73 9.80
CA SER A 69 5.88 23.04 8.56
C SER A 69 7.39 23.22 8.76
N SER A 70 7.83 23.49 10.00
CA SER A 70 9.24 23.76 10.32
C SER A 70 9.57 23.53 11.80
N ILE A 71 10.86 23.39 12.10
CA ILE A 71 11.37 23.37 13.48
C ILE A 71 11.02 24.67 14.21
N GLU A 72 11.08 25.81 13.52
CA GLU A 72 10.74 27.11 14.12
C GLU A 72 9.27 27.17 14.58
N GLU A 73 8.35 26.71 13.74
CA GLU A 73 6.93 26.59 14.11
C GLU A 73 6.73 25.63 15.29
N TYR A 74 7.43 24.50 15.26
CA TYR A 74 7.37 23.51 16.34
C TYR A 74 7.87 24.06 17.68
N LEU A 75 8.94 24.85 17.67
CA LEU A 75 9.54 25.41 18.88
C LEU A 75 8.63 26.42 19.60
N LYS A 76 7.69 27.04 18.87
CA LYS A 76 6.67 27.96 19.42
C LYS A 76 5.61 27.25 20.27
N GLN A 77 5.53 25.92 20.21
CA GLN A 77 4.58 25.14 21.00
C GLN A 77 5.07 24.93 22.43
N ASP A 78 4.17 24.95 23.41
CA ASP A 78 4.53 24.67 24.81
C ASP A 78 4.97 23.23 25.01
N LYS A 79 4.20 22.29 24.42
CA LYS A 79 4.45 20.86 24.52
C LYS A 79 5.38 20.40 23.41
N LYS A 80 6.62 20.03 23.78
CA LYS A 80 7.68 19.53 22.88
C LYS A 80 8.14 18.15 23.32
N ALA A 81 8.48 17.29 22.35
CA ALA A 81 9.00 15.96 22.59
C ALA A 81 10.43 16.01 23.12
N ASN A 82 10.80 15.06 23.97
CA ASN A 82 12.20 14.85 24.37
C ASN A 82 12.98 14.00 23.35
N ILE A 83 12.29 13.31 22.43
CA ILE A 83 12.90 12.45 21.43
C ILE A 83 12.70 13.10 20.06
N TRP A 84 13.79 13.54 19.44
CA TRP A 84 13.76 14.13 18.10
C TRP A 84 14.48 13.20 17.14
N TYR A 85 13.76 12.65 16.18
CA TYR A 85 14.28 11.71 15.20
C TYR A 85 14.36 12.38 13.84
N PHE A 86 15.58 12.74 13.44
CA PHE A 86 15.87 13.39 12.18
C PHE A 86 16.04 12.34 11.08
N THR A 87 15.61 12.68 9.87
CA THR A 87 15.94 11.95 8.64
C THR A 87 16.90 12.74 7.78
N ARG A 88 17.57 12.03 6.87
CA ARG A 88 18.35 12.63 5.80
C ARG A 88 17.38 13.15 4.74
N LEU A 89 17.56 14.42 4.36
CA LEU A 89 16.93 15.02 3.19
C LEU A 89 17.47 14.34 1.91
N GLN A 90 16.57 13.75 1.12
CA GLN A 90 16.90 13.10 -0.16
C GLN A 90 16.54 13.97 -1.36
N LEU A 91 16.90 15.26 -1.30
CA LEU A 91 16.54 16.24 -2.33
C LEU A 91 17.10 15.87 -3.71
N GLU A 92 18.17 15.07 -3.77
CA GLU A 92 18.75 14.55 -5.00
C GLU A 92 17.79 13.64 -5.80
N ARG A 93 16.68 13.19 -5.21
CA ARG A 93 15.68 12.32 -5.85
C ARG A 93 14.47 13.09 -6.38
N MET A 94 14.46 14.40 -6.23
CA MET A 94 13.30 15.24 -6.48
C MET A 94 13.44 15.97 -7.83
N GLY A 95 12.30 16.32 -8.43
CA GLY A 95 12.26 17.03 -9.72
C GLY A 95 12.90 18.42 -9.65
N GLU A 96 13.16 19.01 -10.83
CA GLU A 96 13.82 20.31 -10.97
C GLU A 96 13.15 21.42 -10.13
N ASP A 97 11.80 21.45 -10.08
CA ASP A 97 11.03 22.43 -9.30
C ASP A 97 11.34 22.42 -7.79
N ILE A 98 11.70 21.26 -7.23
CA ILE A 98 12.02 21.12 -5.80
C ILE A 98 13.48 21.51 -5.53
N LEU A 99 14.37 21.29 -6.50
CA LEU A 99 15.76 21.72 -6.40
C LEU A 99 15.88 23.24 -6.33
N GLU A 100 14.98 23.99 -7.00
CA GLU A 100 14.93 25.45 -6.89
C GLU A 100 14.61 25.93 -5.46
N LYS A 101 13.81 25.16 -4.71
CA LYS A 101 13.42 25.45 -3.31
C LYS A 101 14.33 24.81 -2.27
N GLU A 102 15.38 24.11 -2.68
CA GLU A 102 16.25 23.30 -1.81
C GLU A 102 16.70 24.06 -0.55
N HIS A 103 17.13 25.32 -0.70
CA HIS A 103 17.60 26.13 0.42
C HIS A 103 16.52 26.34 1.50
N ILE A 104 15.27 26.61 1.09
CA ILE A 104 14.14 26.84 2.00
C ILE A 104 13.76 25.55 2.70
N LEU A 105 13.67 24.44 1.94
CA LEU A 105 13.34 23.12 2.47
C LEU A 105 14.39 22.61 3.45
N ARG A 106 15.67 22.86 3.18
CA ARG A 106 16.76 22.55 4.13
C ARG A 106 16.63 23.36 5.41
N LYS A 107 16.40 24.68 5.28
CA LYS A 107 16.32 25.58 6.44
C LYS A 107 15.19 25.20 7.40
N SER A 108 14.03 24.78 6.89
CA SER A 108 12.86 24.46 7.73
C SER A 108 13.08 23.26 8.66
N VAL A 109 13.97 22.33 8.30
CA VAL A 109 14.22 21.08 9.05
C VAL A 109 15.66 20.93 9.56
N THR A 110 16.47 21.99 9.47
CA THR A 110 17.84 22.00 10.02
C THR A 110 17.86 22.70 11.38
N PHE A 111 18.45 22.05 12.38
CA PHE A 111 18.60 22.65 13.71
C PHE A 111 19.67 23.75 13.70
N THR A 112 19.46 24.85 14.42
CA THR A 112 20.43 25.96 14.50
C THR A 112 20.76 26.32 15.94
N LYS A 113 21.84 27.09 16.17
CA LYS A 113 22.31 27.43 17.52
C LYS A 113 21.30 28.26 18.30
N GLU A 114 20.53 29.08 17.60
CA GLU A 114 19.50 29.97 18.14
C GLU A 114 18.34 29.18 18.78
N PHE A 115 18.19 27.90 18.43
CA PHE A 115 17.17 27.01 18.98
C PHE A 115 17.57 26.34 20.30
N LEU A 116 18.86 26.36 20.67
CA LEU A 116 19.34 25.74 21.91
C LEU A 116 18.61 26.23 23.17
N PRO A 117 18.36 27.55 23.37
CA PRO A 117 17.66 28.04 24.55
C PRO A 117 16.17 27.66 24.59
N LEU A 118 15.61 27.16 23.49
CA LEU A 118 14.19 26.86 23.33
C LEU A 118 13.84 25.39 23.60
N ILE A 119 14.85 24.54 23.83
CA ILE A 119 14.68 23.10 24.09
C ILE A 119 15.10 22.73 25.50
N SER A 120 14.51 21.66 26.03
CA SER A 120 14.92 21.11 27.34
C SER A 120 16.28 20.41 27.23
N GLU A 121 17.06 20.44 28.30
CA GLU A 121 18.32 19.68 28.43
C GLU A 121 18.13 18.16 28.30
N ASN A 122 16.92 17.66 28.56
CA ASN A 122 16.58 16.24 28.46
C ASN A 122 16.36 15.76 27.02
N VAL A 123 16.38 16.66 26.04
CA VAL A 123 16.15 16.32 24.64
C VAL A 123 17.32 15.47 24.10
N LYS A 124 16.99 14.44 23.33
CA LYS A 124 17.94 13.60 22.60
C LYS A 124 17.62 13.59 21.12
N PHE A 125 18.65 13.79 20.31
CA PHE A 125 18.59 13.78 18.86
C PHE A 125 19.04 12.42 18.33
N TYR A 126 18.22 11.86 17.44
CA TYR A 126 18.42 10.57 16.80
C TYR A 126 18.47 10.74 15.29
N HIS A 127 19.16 9.84 14.61
CA HIS A 127 19.29 9.87 13.16
C HIS A 127 19.64 8.46 12.64
N PRO A 128 19.04 7.97 11.55
CA PRO A 128 19.31 6.63 11.01
C PRO A 128 20.72 6.47 10.42
N LEU A 129 21.36 7.59 10.10
CA LEU A 129 22.67 7.71 9.44
C LEU A 129 22.65 7.20 7.98
N PRO A 130 23.62 7.61 7.13
CA PRO A 130 24.59 8.69 7.35
C PRO A 130 23.92 10.08 7.34
N ARG A 131 24.47 11.02 8.12
CA ARG A 131 24.13 12.44 7.97
C ARG A 131 24.72 12.97 6.66
N HIS A 132 24.08 13.98 6.07
CA HIS A 132 24.60 14.61 4.85
C HIS A 132 25.96 15.28 5.16
N LYS A 133 26.95 15.10 4.28
CA LYS A 133 28.33 15.55 4.51
C LYS A 133 28.46 17.08 4.64
N THR A 134 27.82 17.82 3.73
CA THR A 134 27.91 19.29 3.66
C THR A 134 26.79 19.99 4.45
N PHE A 135 25.54 19.54 4.28
CA PHE A 135 24.35 20.15 4.87
C PHE A 135 23.57 19.18 5.78
N PRO A 136 24.14 18.73 6.91
CA PRO A 136 23.44 17.84 7.82
C PRO A 136 22.28 18.58 8.51
N THR A 137 21.13 17.91 8.63
CA THR A 137 19.96 18.42 9.38
C THR A 137 20.24 18.58 10.88
N ILE A 138 21.21 17.80 11.39
CA ILE A 138 21.85 17.94 12.70
C ILE A 138 23.28 18.45 12.49
N PRO A 139 23.55 19.76 12.60
CA PRO A 139 24.90 20.32 12.41
C PRO A 139 25.95 19.77 13.38
N THR A 140 27.20 19.74 12.93
CA THR A 140 28.33 19.13 13.64
C THR A 140 28.68 19.81 14.97
N PHE A 141 28.27 21.06 15.19
CA PHE A 141 28.47 21.72 16.48
C PHE A 141 27.69 21.04 17.62
N LEU A 142 26.68 20.24 17.29
CA LEU A 142 25.88 19.47 18.26
C LEU A 142 26.55 18.16 18.69
N ASP A 143 27.57 17.69 17.96
CA ASP A 143 28.24 16.41 18.21
C ASP A 143 28.80 16.27 19.63
N PRO A 144 29.48 17.27 20.22
CA PRO A 144 29.99 17.17 21.59
C PRO A 144 28.92 17.47 22.66
N LEU A 145 27.71 17.88 22.27
CA LEU A 145 26.67 18.24 23.23
C LEU A 145 25.97 16.99 23.79
N PRO A 146 25.42 17.07 25.01
CA PRO A 146 24.66 15.97 25.59
C PRO A 146 23.39 15.63 24.81
N LEU A 147 23.00 16.42 23.81
CA LEU A 147 21.86 16.15 22.94
C LEU A 147 22.09 14.94 22.01
N ASN A 148 23.34 14.50 21.82
CA ASN A 148 23.68 13.40 20.91
C ASN A 148 23.12 12.05 21.38
N GLY A 149 22.17 11.50 20.62
CA GLY A 149 21.62 10.14 20.80
C GLY A 149 21.89 9.19 19.63
N TRP A 150 22.32 9.69 18.47
CA TRP A 150 22.49 8.89 17.25
C TRP A 150 23.70 7.93 17.30
N GLU A 151 24.74 8.25 18.09
CA GLU A 151 25.89 7.35 18.27
C GLU A 151 25.52 6.10 19.07
N LYS A 152 24.88 6.29 20.24
CA LYS A 152 24.38 5.15 21.03
C LYS A 152 23.34 4.36 20.24
N GLN A 153 22.50 5.03 19.43
CA GLN A 153 21.58 4.35 18.51
C GLN A 153 22.33 3.43 17.53
N ALA A 154 23.42 3.90 16.91
CA ALA A 154 24.20 3.11 15.98
C ALA A 154 24.83 1.88 16.65
N ILE A 155 25.41 2.05 17.85
CA ILE A 155 25.95 0.96 18.68
C ILE A 155 24.85 -0.05 19.04
N ASN A 156 23.67 0.42 19.45
CA ASN A 156 22.55 -0.45 19.77
C ASN A 156 22.10 -1.28 18.55
N GLY A 157 22.28 -0.76 17.34
CA GLY A 157 22.03 -1.51 16.09
C GLY A 157 22.94 -2.72 15.91
N TYR A 158 24.19 -2.69 16.40
CA TYR A 158 25.08 -3.84 16.39
C TYR A 158 24.55 -4.96 17.30
N TRP A 159 24.25 -4.64 18.56
CA TRP A 159 23.73 -5.60 19.52
C TRP A 159 22.37 -6.17 19.12
N THR A 160 21.46 -5.32 18.64
CA THR A 160 20.13 -5.76 18.18
C THR A 160 20.26 -6.81 17.08
N ARG A 161 21.17 -6.60 16.11
CA ARG A 161 21.39 -7.55 15.01
C ARG A 161 22.01 -8.85 15.47
N ILE A 162 22.96 -8.82 16.41
CA ILE A 162 23.51 -10.05 17.01
C ILE A 162 22.40 -10.89 17.63
N ILE A 163 21.53 -10.27 18.42
CA ILE A 163 20.42 -10.98 19.07
C ILE A 163 19.47 -11.56 18.02
N LEU A 164 19.06 -10.77 17.02
CA LEU A 164 18.19 -11.25 15.95
C LEU A 164 18.78 -12.42 15.17
N LEU A 165 20.06 -12.35 14.79
CA LEU A 165 20.75 -13.44 14.10
C LEU A 165 20.92 -14.67 14.98
N SER A 166 21.20 -14.48 16.27
CA SER A 166 21.33 -15.58 17.23
C SER A 166 20.00 -16.28 17.46
N MET A 167 18.89 -15.52 17.51
CA MET A 167 17.54 -16.07 17.59
C MET A 167 17.18 -16.85 16.31
N PHE A 168 17.44 -16.25 15.14
CA PHE A 168 17.17 -16.89 13.86
C PHE A 168 18.00 -18.17 13.66
N GLY A 169 19.28 -18.15 14.05
CA GLY A 169 20.17 -19.30 14.00
C GLY A 169 19.96 -20.33 15.11
N GLY A 170 18.99 -20.13 16.01
CA GLY A 170 18.68 -21.05 17.10
C GLY A 170 19.68 -21.05 18.27
N ALA A 171 20.67 -20.14 18.27
CA ALA A 171 21.61 -19.98 19.38
C ALA A 171 20.97 -19.32 20.61
N LEU A 172 19.92 -18.52 20.41
CA LEU A 172 19.07 -17.99 21.46
C LEU A 172 17.63 -18.47 21.25
N THR A 173 17.01 -18.96 22.32
CA THR A 173 15.58 -19.25 22.32
C THR A 173 14.82 -18.02 22.81
N ALA A 174 13.78 -17.64 22.08
CA ALA A 174 12.80 -16.67 22.55
C ALA A 174 11.41 -17.29 22.42
N PRO A 175 10.50 -17.04 23.37
CA PRO A 175 9.11 -17.43 23.21
C PRO A 175 8.54 -16.71 21.98
N PHE A 176 8.21 -17.48 20.95
CA PHE A 176 7.55 -16.97 19.75
C PHE A 176 6.14 -17.52 19.72
N ASP A 177 5.16 -16.61 19.76
CA ASP A 177 3.76 -16.97 19.64
C ASP A 177 3.37 -17.07 18.16
N THR A 178 3.43 -18.28 17.61
CA THR A 178 2.97 -18.58 16.24
C THR A 178 1.45 -18.57 16.11
N SER A 179 0.69 -18.47 17.21
CA SER A 179 -0.78 -18.46 17.18
C SER A 179 -1.35 -17.09 16.77
N ARG A 180 -0.54 -16.02 16.85
CA ARG A 180 -0.87 -14.72 16.25
C ARG A 180 -0.90 -14.86 14.73
N LYS A 181 -2.08 -15.17 14.21
CA LYS A 181 -2.37 -15.01 12.79
C LYS A 181 -2.12 -13.55 12.41
N ASN A 182 -1.55 -13.32 11.23
CA ASN A 182 -1.66 -12.03 10.56
C ASN A 182 -3.15 -11.63 10.55
N VAL A 183 -3.42 -10.33 10.72
CA VAL A 183 -4.77 -9.74 10.70
C VAL A 183 -5.63 -10.53 9.73
N GLU A 184 -6.69 -11.20 10.24
CA GLU A 184 -7.69 -11.83 9.38
C GLU A 184 -8.17 -10.72 8.45
N ILE A 185 -7.72 -10.78 7.20
CA ILE A 185 -8.25 -9.92 6.15
C ILE A 185 -9.72 -10.21 6.19
N ASN A 186 -10.51 -9.19 6.49
CA ASN A 186 -11.96 -9.31 6.48
C ASN A 186 -12.31 -9.93 5.13
N GLU A 187 -12.73 -11.18 5.14
CA GLU A 187 -13.14 -11.92 3.95
C GLU A 187 -14.49 -11.35 3.54
N GLU A 188 -14.53 -10.05 3.19
CA GLU A 188 -15.61 -9.55 2.36
C GLU A 188 -15.64 -10.47 1.16
N ASP A 189 -16.70 -11.28 1.09
CA ASP A 189 -16.85 -12.24 0.03
C ASP A 189 -17.04 -11.44 -1.26
N PHE A 190 -15.97 -11.26 -2.01
CA PHE A 190 -15.95 -10.49 -3.24
C PHE A 190 -16.44 -11.31 -4.44
N VAL A 191 -16.92 -12.53 -4.19
CA VAL A 191 -17.60 -13.41 -5.14
C VAL A 191 -18.97 -13.77 -4.58
N ILE A 192 -19.93 -12.86 -4.76
CA ILE A 192 -21.24 -12.95 -4.12
C ILE A 192 -22.20 -13.74 -4.99
N SER A 193 -22.78 -14.82 -4.46
CA SER A 193 -23.89 -15.51 -5.13
C SER A 193 -25.08 -14.57 -5.30
N ALA A 194 -25.58 -14.47 -6.53
CA ALA A 194 -26.68 -13.60 -6.89
C ALA A 194 -27.94 -14.42 -7.21
N PRO A 195 -29.14 -13.90 -6.89
CA PRO A 195 -30.38 -14.60 -7.17
C PRO A 195 -30.53 -14.84 -8.68
N ILE A 196 -30.96 -16.06 -9.01
CA ILE A 196 -31.27 -16.49 -10.36
C ILE A 196 -32.75 -16.19 -10.60
N LYS A 197 -33.03 -15.41 -11.65
CA LYS A 197 -34.40 -15.29 -12.16
C LYS A 197 -34.57 -16.39 -13.19
N ASP A 198 -35.58 -17.24 -13.02
CA ASP A 198 -35.92 -18.28 -14.00
C ASP A 198 -36.21 -17.62 -15.36
N GLY A 199 -35.26 -17.76 -16.29
CA GLY A 199 -35.41 -17.35 -17.68
C GLY A 199 -35.95 -18.49 -18.52
N LYS A 200 -36.70 -18.17 -19.58
CA LYS A 200 -37.12 -19.15 -20.59
C LYS A 200 -35.88 -19.73 -21.30
N LYS A 201 -35.89 -21.05 -21.56
CA LYS A 201 -34.80 -21.76 -22.27
C LYS A 201 -34.53 -21.06 -23.62
N GLY A 202 -33.27 -20.70 -23.89
CA GLY A 202 -32.80 -20.34 -25.23
C GLY A 202 -33.37 -19.08 -25.89
N LEU A 203 -34.08 -18.20 -25.17
CA LEU A 203 -34.59 -16.95 -25.76
C LEU A 203 -33.52 -15.84 -25.72
N LEU A 204 -33.16 -15.35 -26.91
CA LEU A 204 -32.41 -14.11 -27.09
C LEU A 204 -33.22 -12.97 -26.45
N SER A 205 -32.67 -12.34 -25.40
CA SER A 205 -33.20 -11.06 -24.92
C SER A 205 -33.07 -10.02 -26.04
N GLU A 206 -34.10 -9.19 -26.24
CA GLU A 206 -34.05 -8.08 -27.21
C GLU A 206 -32.73 -7.29 -27.04
N GLY A 207 -31.97 -7.17 -28.12
CA GLY A 207 -30.65 -6.50 -28.15
C GLY A 207 -29.43 -7.43 -28.27
N LYS A 208 -29.55 -8.73 -28.01
CA LYS A 208 -28.46 -9.71 -28.23
C LYS A 208 -28.55 -10.35 -29.63
N ARG A 209 -28.36 -9.57 -30.69
CA ARG A 209 -28.30 -10.12 -32.06
C ARG A 209 -26.97 -10.84 -32.28
N GLY A 210 -27.01 -12.09 -32.77
CA GLY A 210 -25.82 -12.87 -33.14
C GLY A 210 -25.20 -13.75 -32.06
N ILE A 211 -25.75 -13.81 -30.84
CA ILE A 211 -25.24 -14.67 -29.76
C ILE A 211 -26.04 -15.99 -29.74
N LYS A 212 -25.37 -17.13 -29.92
CA LYS A 212 -26.01 -18.44 -29.72
C LYS A 212 -25.99 -18.79 -28.22
N PRO A 213 -27.13 -19.06 -27.58
CA PRO A 213 -27.14 -19.59 -26.21
C PRO A 213 -26.33 -20.89 -26.12
N ILE A 214 -25.56 -21.06 -25.05
CA ILE A 214 -24.82 -22.29 -24.78
C ILE A 214 -25.67 -23.26 -23.94
N GLU A 215 -25.50 -24.57 -24.14
CA GLU A 215 -26.19 -25.58 -23.33
C GLU A 215 -25.47 -25.81 -22.00
N ASN A 216 -24.13 -25.90 -22.00
CA ASN A 216 -23.31 -26.02 -20.79
C ASN A 216 -22.09 -25.10 -20.86
N GLY A 217 -21.56 -24.66 -19.72
CA GLY A 217 -20.33 -23.86 -19.61
C GLY A 217 -20.49 -22.55 -18.85
N THR A 218 -19.65 -21.56 -19.15
CA THR A 218 -19.61 -20.29 -18.41
C THR A 218 -19.86 -19.09 -19.30
N VAL A 219 -20.65 -18.14 -18.79
CA VAL A 219 -20.89 -16.83 -19.41
C VAL A 219 -20.44 -15.71 -18.47
N ILE A 220 -19.49 -14.92 -18.94
CA ILE A 220 -18.99 -13.71 -18.27
C ILE A 220 -19.67 -12.50 -18.93
N ASP A 221 -20.45 -11.74 -18.17
CA ASP A 221 -21.26 -10.61 -18.66
C ASP A 221 -20.98 -9.35 -17.82
N HIS A 222 -21.27 -8.17 -18.37
CA HIS A 222 -21.03 -6.86 -17.75
C HIS A 222 -19.55 -6.45 -17.64
N ILE A 223 -18.66 -7.04 -18.44
CA ILE A 223 -17.23 -6.70 -18.48
C ILE A 223 -17.09 -5.22 -18.82
N ALA A 224 -16.44 -4.44 -17.94
CA ALA A 224 -16.19 -3.01 -18.10
C ALA A 224 -17.45 -2.19 -18.52
N LYS A 225 -18.62 -2.54 -17.97
CA LYS A 225 -19.89 -1.89 -18.32
C LYS A 225 -19.83 -0.36 -18.13
N GLY A 226 -20.28 0.38 -19.15
CA GLY A 226 -20.33 1.84 -19.15
C GLY A 226 -19.05 2.51 -19.62
N GLN A 227 -17.98 1.74 -19.86
CA GLN A 227 -16.75 2.25 -20.46
C GLN A 227 -16.88 2.38 -21.99
N ASN A 228 -15.90 3.03 -22.62
CA ASN A 228 -15.82 3.12 -24.07
C ASN A 228 -15.50 1.75 -24.71
N PRO A 229 -15.79 1.53 -26.01
CA PRO A 229 -15.56 0.25 -26.67
C PRO A 229 -14.13 -0.26 -26.59
N GLU A 230 -13.15 0.63 -26.70
CA GLU A 230 -11.72 0.31 -26.67
C GLU A 230 -11.32 -0.30 -25.32
N LYS A 231 -11.65 0.37 -24.21
CA LYS A 231 -11.42 -0.12 -22.84
C LYS A 231 -12.13 -1.44 -22.56
N ILE A 232 -13.34 -1.63 -23.09
CA ILE A 232 -14.07 -2.90 -22.98
C ILE A 232 -13.30 -4.01 -23.71
N TYR A 233 -12.89 -3.76 -24.95
CA TYR A 233 -12.12 -4.71 -25.75
C TYR A 233 -10.78 -5.07 -25.09
N GLU A 234 -10.02 -4.08 -24.63
CA GLU A 234 -8.80 -4.29 -23.86
C GLU A 234 -9.04 -5.17 -22.63
N THR A 235 -10.12 -4.93 -21.89
CA THR A 235 -10.45 -5.72 -20.70
C THR A 235 -10.78 -7.17 -21.08
N ILE A 236 -11.51 -7.40 -22.17
CA ILE A 236 -11.75 -8.76 -22.70
C ILE A 236 -10.42 -9.43 -23.04
N MET A 237 -9.52 -8.75 -23.75
CA MET A 237 -8.20 -9.29 -24.11
C MET A 237 -7.35 -9.61 -22.87
N LYS A 238 -7.37 -8.76 -21.84
CA LYS A 238 -6.71 -9.01 -20.54
C LYS A 238 -7.23 -10.28 -19.86
N ILE A 239 -8.55 -10.45 -19.81
CA ILE A 239 -9.18 -11.65 -19.24
C ILE A 239 -8.72 -12.89 -20.01
N ARG A 240 -8.77 -12.86 -21.35
CA ARG A 240 -8.35 -14.00 -22.19
C ARG A 240 -6.87 -14.34 -21.98
N LYS A 241 -6.01 -13.32 -21.83
CA LYS A 241 -4.57 -13.48 -21.56
C LYS A 241 -4.30 -14.18 -20.25
N ILE A 242 -4.77 -13.59 -19.16
CA ILE A 242 -4.44 -14.03 -17.81
C ILE A 242 -5.09 -15.38 -17.49
N LEU A 243 -6.34 -15.60 -17.93
CA LEU A 243 -7.05 -16.86 -17.72
C LEU A 243 -6.78 -17.91 -18.81
N LYS A 244 -5.91 -17.60 -19.77
CA LYS A 244 -5.44 -18.51 -20.83
C LYS A 244 -6.56 -19.10 -21.69
N PHE A 245 -7.57 -18.29 -22.02
CA PHE A 245 -8.71 -18.70 -22.88
C PHE A 245 -8.38 -18.73 -24.38
N TYR A 246 -7.12 -18.93 -24.77
CA TYR A 246 -6.69 -18.90 -26.18
C TYR A 246 -6.91 -20.22 -26.92
N ASN A 247 -6.87 -21.34 -26.20
CA ASN A 247 -6.92 -22.68 -26.79
C ASN A 247 -8.26 -23.36 -26.52
N ILE A 248 -9.33 -22.58 -26.34
CA ILE A 248 -10.67 -23.09 -26.07
C ILE A 248 -11.69 -22.43 -26.99
N ASP A 249 -12.67 -23.21 -27.41
CA ASP A 249 -13.83 -22.69 -28.13
C ASP A 249 -14.54 -21.66 -27.25
N SER A 250 -14.70 -20.45 -27.78
CA SER A 250 -15.26 -19.34 -27.05
C SER A 250 -15.67 -18.22 -28.00
N ALA A 251 -16.56 -17.36 -27.54
CA ALA A 251 -16.99 -16.18 -28.28
C ALA A 251 -17.00 -14.97 -27.34
N ASP A 252 -16.63 -13.81 -27.85
CA ASP A 252 -16.67 -12.56 -27.10
C ASP A 252 -17.21 -11.43 -27.96
N GLY A 253 -17.58 -10.32 -27.31
CA GLY A 253 -18.12 -9.17 -28.01
C GLY A 253 -18.56 -8.04 -27.10
N ILE A 254 -18.93 -6.92 -27.73
CA ILE A 254 -19.40 -5.71 -27.07
C ILE A 254 -20.85 -5.46 -27.44
N PHE A 255 -21.70 -5.29 -26.43
CA PHE A 255 -23.14 -5.17 -26.59
C PHE A 255 -23.69 -3.99 -25.77
N ARG A 256 -24.84 -3.46 -26.19
CA ARG A 256 -25.61 -2.53 -25.35
C ARG A 256 -26.46 -3.30 -24.35
N SER A 257 -26.39 -2.87 -23.10
CA SER A 257 -27.25 -3.33 -22.01
C SER A 257 -28.62 -2.63 -22.09
N ALA A 258 -29.62 -3.14 -21.35
CA ALA A 258 -30.99 -2.58 -21.33
C ALA A 258 -31.06 -1.12 -20.89
N ASP A 259 -30.08 -0.67 -20.10
CA ASP A 259 -29.89 0.72 -19.67
C ASP A 259 -29.05 1.55 -20.66
N GLY A 260 -28.90 1.10 -21.91
CA GLY A 260 -28.23 1.81 -23.02
C GLY A 260 -26.70 1.80 -22.98
N ARG A 261 -26.09 1.47 -21.83
CA ARG A 261 -24.63 1.42 -21.64
C ARG A 261 -24.01 0.22 -22.35
N LEU A 262 -22.82 0.42 -22.92
CA LEU A 262 -22.03 -0.67 -23.51
C LEU A 262 -21.46 -1.58 -22.43
N LYS A 263 -21.27 -2.85 -22.77
CA LYS A 263 -20.63 -3.87 -21.93
C LYS A 263 -19.96 -4.94 -22.78
N GLY A 264 -18.89 -5.52 -22.25
CA GLY A 264 -18.26 -6.70 -22.80
C GLY A 264 -18.91 -8.00 -22.32
N TYR A 265 -18.64 -9.04 -23.08
CA TYR A 265 -19.19 -10.38 -22.88
C TYR A 265 -18.17 -11.43 -23.33
N ILE A 266 -18.07 -12.54 -22.61
CA ILE A 266 -17.33 -13.74 -23.01
C ILE A 266 -18.21 -14.97 -22.74
N SER A 267 -18.34 -15.85 -23.74
CA SER A 267 -18.99 -17.15 -23.68
C SER A 267 -17.95 -18.25 -23.79
N LEU A 268 -17.98 -19.21 -22.86
CA LEU A 268 -17.08 -20.35 -22.81
C LEU A 268 -17.92 -21.65 -22.80
N PRO A 269 -18.34 -22.16 -23.98
CA PRO A 269 -19.01 -23.46 -24.09
C PRO A 269 -18.22 -24.59 -23.42
N ASP A 270 -18.91 -25.44 -22.67
CA ASP A 270 -18.38 -26.64 -21.99
C ASP A 270 -17.24 -26.40 -20.98
N VAL A 271 -16.89 -25.13 -20.71
CA VAL A 271 -15.88 -24.73 -19.73
C VAL A 271 -16.56 -24.15 -18.50
N HIS A 272 -16.34 -24.77 -17.35
CA HIS A 272 -16.87 -24.34 -16.05
C HIS A 272 -15.74 -23.70 -15.23
N LEU A 273 -15.81 -22.39 -15.00
CA LEU A 273 -14.80 -21.71 -14.20
C LEU A 273 -14.85 -22.17 -12.74
N SER A 274 -13.71 -22.59 -12.23
CA SER A 274 -13.53 -22.88 -10.82
C SER A 274 -13.67 -21.62 -9.96
N LYS A 275 -13.98 -21.78 -8.67
CA LYS A 275 -13.96 -20.64 -7.71
C LYS A 275 -12.62 -19.88 -7.73
N LYS A 276 -11.49 -20.57 -7.94
CA LYS A 276 -10.17 -19.95 -8.05
C LYS A 276 -10.06 -19.04 -9.26
N GLU A 277 -10.59 -19.45 -10.41
CA GLU A 277 -10.60 -18.64 -11.62
C GLU A 277 -11.56 -17.46 -11.51
N ILE A 278 -12.72 -17.63 -10.86
CA ILE A 278 -13.66 -16.54 -10.58
C ILE A 278 -13.00 -15.51 -9.63
N LYS A 279 -12.25 -15.96 -8.61
CA LYS A 279 -11.46 -15.07 -7.75
C LYS A 279 -10.35 -14.34 -8.52
N LYS A 280 -9.71 -14.99 -9.49
CA LYS A 280 -8.74 -14.31 -10.37
C LYS A 280 -9.42 -13.27 -11.25
N LEU A 281 -10.58 -13.62 -11.81
CA LEU A 281 -11.38 -12.72 -12.65
C LEU A 281 -11.78 -11.44 -11.91
N SER A 282 -12.07 -11.53 -10.60
CA SER A 282 -12.44 -10.35 -9.80
C SER A 282 -11.31 -9.32 -9.71
N ALA A 283 -10.06 -9.77 -9.70
CA ALA A 283 -8.88 -8.90 -9.77
C ALA A 283 -8.69 -8.29 -11.16
N ILE A 284 -9.09 -8.96 -12.25
CA ILE A 284 -8.87 -8.49 -13.63
C ILE A 284 -9.99 -7.56 -14.10
N SER A 285 -11.23 -7.90 -13.76
CA SER A 285 -12.44 -7.20 -14.21
C SER A 285 -13.50 -7.18 -13.11
N PRO A 286 -13.31 -6.33 -12.08
CA PRO A 286 -14.31 -6.16 -11.02
C PRO A 286 -15.64 -5.64 -11.59
N ASN A 287 -16.73 -5.85 -10.84
CA ASN A 287 -18.11 -5.47 -11.21
C ASN A 287 -18.72 -6.29 -12.37
N THR A 288 -18.15 -7.46 -12.64
CA THR A 288 -18.60 -8.40 -13.67
C THR A 288 -19.59 -9.42 -13.08
N THR A 289 -20.40 -10.04 -13.93
CA THR A 289 -21.28 -11.16 -13.56
C THR A 289 -20.80 -12.44 -14.22
N VAL A 290 -20.64 -13.51 -13.44
CA VAL A 290 -20.35 -14.86 -13.95
C VAL A 290 -21.62 -15.70 -13.83
N ASN A 291 -22.02 -16.37 -14.90
CA ASN A 291 -23.16 -17.28 -14.92
C ASN A 291 -22.66 -18.66 -15.33
N ILE A 292 -22.90 -19.66 -14.49
CA ILE A 292 -22.64 -21.07 -14.80
C ILE A 292 -23.92 -21.65 -15.41
N ILE A 293 -23.81 -22.21 -16.62
CA ILE A 293 -24.92 -22.70 -17.42
C ILE A 293 -24.88 -24.23 -17.46
N GLU A 294 -26.00 -24.88 -17.16
CA GLU A 294 -26.19 -26.32 -17.38
C GLU A 294 -27.58 -26.59 -17.95
N GLY A 295 -27.67 -27.44 -18.98
CA GLY A 295 -28.93 -27.76 -19.66
C GLY A 295 -29.66 -26.53 -20.23
N GLY A 296 -28.89 -25.52 -20.66
CA GLY A 296 -29.38 -24.27 -21.23
C GLY A 296 -30.00 -23.31 -20.20
N ARG A 297 -29.74 -23.52 -18.90
CA ARG A 297 -30.23 -22.67 -17.81
C ARG A 297 -29.10 -22.21 -16.90
N VAL A 298 -29.23 -21.00 -16.34
CA VAL A 298 -28.31 -20.50 -15.32
C VAL A 298 -28.51 -21.32 -14.05
N LYS A 299 -27.48 -22.04 -13.61
CA LYS A 299 -27.46 -22.83 -12.38
C LYS A 299 -26.84 -22.09 -11.21
N GLU A 300 -25.78 -21.34 -11.50
CA GLU A 300 -25.11 -20.50 -10.52
C GLU A 300 -24.87 -19.13 -11.13
N LYS A 301 -24.94 -18.10 -10.29
CA LYS A 301 -24.71 -16.74 -10.69
C LYS A 301 -23.91 -16.02 -9.62
N TYR A 302 -22.83 -15.37 -10.04
CA TYR A 302 -21.94 -14.64 -9.16
C TYR A 302 -21.82 -13.19 -9.62
N ARG A 303 -21.90 -12.26 -8.67
CA ARG A 303 -21.47 -10.87 -8.85
C ARG A 303 -20.13 -10.71 -8.16
N ILE A 304 -19.12 -10.27 -8.91
CA ILE A 304 -17.77 -10.15 -8.38
C ILE A 304 -17.38 -8.68 -8.19
N SER A 305 -16.74 -8.37 -7.07
CA SER A 305 -16.21 -7.05 -6.73
C SER A 305 -14.68 -7.09 -6.64
N LEU A 306 -14.05 -5.92 -6.58
CA LEU A 306 -12.60 -5.83 -6.40
C LEU A 306 -12.21 -6.54 -5.08
N PRO A 307 -11.24 -7.47 -5.09
CA PRO A 307 -10.83 -8.16 -3.87
C PRO A 307 -10.03 -7.23 -2.94
N PRO A 308 -9.98 -7.54 -1.64
CA PRO A 308 -9.18 -6.77 -0.68
C PRO A 308 -7.67 -6.89 -0.93
N ILE A 309 -7.20 -7.98 -1.56
CA ILE A 309 -5.80 -8.18 -1.92
C ILE A 309 -5.70 -8.73 -3.35
N ILE A 310 -4.74 -8.22 -4.12
CA ILE A 310 -4.41 -8.68 -5.47
C ILE A 310 -2.94 -9.14 -5.49
N TYR A 311 -2.72 -10.42 -5.78
CA TYR A 311 -1.39 -11.05 -5.80
C TYR A 311 -1.39 -12.30 -6.69
N GLY A 312 -0.20 -12.82 -7.00
CA GLY A 312 -0.06 -14.11 -7.70
C GLY A 312 -0.35 -14.08 -9.20
N PHE A 313 -0.17 -12.92 -9.83
CA PHE A 313 -0.23 -12.73 -11.28
C PHE A 313 1.15 -12.27 -11.79
N GLU A 314 1.57 -12.80 -12.93
CA GLU A 314 2.86 -12.46 -13.54
C GLU A 314 2.86 -11.06 -14.16
N GLU A 315 1.68 -10.51 -14.46
CA GLU A 315 1.44 -9.21 -15.06
C GLU A 315 1.42 -8.07 -14.04
N LEU A 316 1.43 -8.36 -12.73
CA LEU A 316 1.39 -7.32 -11.72
C LEU A 316 2.74 -6.63 -11.55
N ARG A 317 2.77 -5.30 -11.48
CA ARG A 317 3.98 -4.51 -11.25
C ARG A 317 3.71 -3.35 -10.30
N CYS A 318 4.59 -3.18 -9.32
CA CYS A 318 4.70 -1.93 -8.58
C CYS A 318 5.42 -0.90 -9.46
N LYS A 319 4.86 0.31 -9.61
CA LYS A 319 5.49 1.40 -10.38
C LYS A 319 6.62 2.12 -9.65
N ASN A 320 6.82 1.85 -8.36
CA ASN A 320 7.97 2.38 -7.62
C ASN A 320 9.23 1.62 -8.02
N GLU A 321 10.14 2.29 -8.72
CA GLU A 321 11.36 1.66 -9.23
C GLU A 321 12.26 1.10 -8.13
N ASN A 322 12.21 1.72 -6.94
CA ASN A 322 12.98 1.31 -5.76
C ASN A 322 12.32 0.19 -4.95
N CYS A 323 11.15 -0.31 -5.35
CA CYS A 323 10.48 -1.39 -4.66
C CYS A 323 11.23 -2.71 -4.84
N ILE A 324 11.34 -3.52 -3.78
CA ILE A 324 12.00 -4.84 -3.84
C ILE A 324 11.31 -5.80 -4.84
N THR A 325 10.04 -5.56 -5.18
CA THR A 325 9.31 -6.36 -6.15
C THR A 325 9.62 -5.96 -7.60
N ASN A 326 10.37 -4.87 -7.83
CA ASN A 326 10.77 -4.49 -9.17
C ASN A 326 11.79 -5.51 -9.69
N PRO A 327 11.54 -6.14 -10.86
CA PRO A 327 12.46 -7.10 -11.45
C PRO A 327 13.90 -6.58 -11.61
N GLN A 328 14.09 -5.28 -11.83
CA GLN A 328 15.42 -4.67 -11.98
C GLN A 328 16.28 -4.77 -10.71
N ASN A 329 15.64 -4.90 -9.55
CA ASN A 329 16.32 -5.02 -8.26
C ASN A 329 16.78 -6.45 -7.95
N ASN A 330 16.40 -7.45 -8.75
CA ASN A 330 16.85 -8.85 -8.65
C ASN A 330 16.62 -9.54 -7.29
N GLU A 331 15.59 -9.14 -6.54
CA GLU A 331 15.25 -9.72 -5.22
C GLU A 331 14.30 -10.94 -5.30
N SER A 332 13.76 -11.25 -6.49
CA SER A 332 12.83 -12.37 -6.74
C SER A 332 11.57 -12.37 -5.86
N VAL A 333 11.07 -11.19 -5.47
CA VAL A 333 9.85 -11.03 -4.65
C VAL A 333 8.62 -10.77 -5.53
N GLN A 334 7.56 -11.56 -5.35
CA GLN A 334 6.28 -11.32 -6.04
C GLN A 334 5.55 -10.12 -5.43
N VAL A 335 5.03 -9.24 -6.28
CA VAL A 335 4.24 -8.10 -5.85
C VAL A 335 2.87 -8.51 -5.32
N SER A 336 2.40 -7.76 -4.33
CA SER A 336 1.10 -7.90 -3.70
C SER A 336 0.56 -6.50 -3.41
N PHE A 337 -0.74 -6.31 -3.62
CA PHE A 337 -1.42 -5.04 -3.40
C PHE A 337 -2.61 -5.23 -2.46
N ILE A 338 -2.71 -4.35 -1.47
CA ILE A 338 -3.79 -4.32 -0.48
C ILE A 338 -4.68 -3.13 -0.79
N ARG A 339 -6.00 -3.36 -0.89
CA ARG A 339 -6.99 -2.32 -1.10
C ARG A 339 -7.23 -1.54 0.19
N ASN A 340 -7.09 -0.22 0.17
CA ASN A 340 -7.42 0.64 1.31
C ASN A 340 -8.92 1.04 1.33
N GLU A 341 -9.34 1.78 2.34
CA GLU A 341 -10.72 2.26 2.52
C GLU A 341 -11.17 3.21 1.39
N GLU A 342 -10.23 3.86 0.69
CA GLU A 342 -10.47 4.77 -0.44
C GLU A 342 -10.48 4.03 -1.80
N ASN A 343 -10.39 2.69 -1.81
CA ASN A 343 -10.25 1.82 -2.98
C ASN A 343 -8.94 2.00 -3.79
N GLU A 344 -7.93 2.63 -3.22
CA GLU A 344 -6.57 2.62 -3.79
C GLU A 344 -5.89 1.28 -3.51
N LEU A 345 -4.96 0.89 -4.38
CA LEU A 345 -4.18 -0.34 -4.25
C LEU A 345 -2.78 0.00 -3.73
N ILE A 346 -2.51 -0.37 -2.48
CA ILE A 346 -1.24 -0.08 -1.81
C ILE A 346 -0.30 -1.28 -1.96
N CYS A 347 0.90 -1.06 -2.49
CA CYS A 347 1.91 -2.11 -2.56
C CYS A 347 2.30 -2.58 -1.15
N GLU A 348 2.22 -3.88 -0.87
CA GLU A 348 2.51 -4.46 0.45
C GLU A 348 3.95 -4.20 0.94
N TYR A 349 4.88 -3.94 0.01
CA TYR A 349 6.31 -3.85 0.33
C TYR A 349 6.83 -2.42 0.44
N CYS A 350 6.49 -1.55 -0.52
CA CYS A 350 6.96 -0.17 -0.54
C CYS A 350 5.89 0.84 -0.16
N GLU A 351 4.66 0.39 0.09
CA GLU A 351 3.51 1.20 0.52
C GLU A 351 3.14 2.33 -0.46
N THR A 352 3.67 2.29 -1.68
CA THR A 352 3.27 3.21 -2.75
C THR A 352 1.84 2.86 -3.18
N ALA A 353 1.00 3.89 -3.30
CA ALA A 353 -0.36 3.78 -3.80
C ALA A 353 -0.37 3.71 -5.33
N HIS A 354 -1.31 2.92 -5.85
CA HIS A 354 -1.54 2.73 -7.27
C HIS A 354 -3.04 2.70 -7.57
N THR A 355 -3.39 3.18 -8.76
CA THR A 355 -4.70 2.94 -9.36
C THR A 355 -4.82 1.50 -9.87
N PHE A 356 -6.05 1.05 -10.12
CA PHE A 356 -6.32 -0.28 -10.67
C PHE A 356 -5.62 -0.49 -12.03
N GLU A 357 -5.54 0.53 -12.87
CA GLU A 357 -4.86 0.47 -14.15
C GLU A 357 -3.35 0.32 -14.02
N GLU A 358 -2.73 1.04 -13.08
CA GLU A 358 -1.27 1.11 -12.95
C GLU A 358 -0.63 -0.19 -12.49
N ILE A 359 -1.33 -1.00 -11.70
CA ILE A 359 -0.78 -2.24 -11.15
C ILE A 359 -0.55 -3.31 -12.23
N TRP A 360 -1.12 -3.16 -13.42
CA TRP A 360 -0.97 -4.13 -14.50
C TRP A 360 0.05 -3.69 -15.55
N SER A 361 0.95 -4.60 -15.91
CA SER A 361 1.91 -4.46 -17.00
C SER A 361 1.67 -5.58 -17.99
N PHE A 362 1.15 -5.23 -19.17
CA PHE A 362 0.75 -6.19 -20.20
C PHE A 362 1.72 -6.30 -21.35
#